data_AF-A2BVQ1-F1
#
_entry.id   AF-A2BVQ1-F1
#
_cell.length_a   1.000
_cell.length_b   1.000
_cell.length_c   1.000
_cell.angle_alpha   90.00
_cell.angle_beta   90.00
_cell.angle_gamma   90.00
#
_symmetry.space_group_name_H-M   'P 1'
#
loop_
_entity.id
_entity.type
_entity.pdbx_description
1 polymer ?
#
loop_
_entity_poly.entity_id
_entity_poly.type
_entity_poly.pdbx_seq_one_letter_code
_entity_poly.pdbx_strand_id
1 'polypeptide(L)'
;MSFYELLENTPKIFGFFGIFLFLGTLISFIFNFGFKFRITGATIFSLLLSLSSWAFIQSYTENIKIEGAKYVPIVYDNGFDLIVTKADNEFPEEAIEPTLKQLSANLKKGSRSGSTVKIKLRKLEKISNDVSKPVIIGEIEKIFTMN
;
A
#
# COMPACT_ATOMS: atom_id res chain seq x y z
N MET A 1 -14.68 0.12 8.28
CA MET A 1 -13.92 -1.02 7.74
C MET A 1 -12.66 -0.49 7.08
N SER A 2 -11.48 -0.99 7.46
CA SER A 2 -10.24 -0.59 6.78
C SER A 2 -10.16 -1.23 5.38
N PHE A 3 -9.31 -0.71 4.49
CA PHE A 3 -9.11 -1.33 3.18
C PHE A 3 -8.53 -2.75 3.30
N TYR A 4 -7.64 -2.96 4.29
CA TYR A 4 -7.12 -4.29 4.59
C TYR A 4 -8.22 -5.25 5.03
N GLU A 5 -9.12 -4.79 5.91
CA GLU A 5 -10.26 -5.57 6.39
C GLU A 5 -11.27 -5.87 5.27
N LEU A 6 -11.47 -4.94 4.32
CA LEU A 6 -12.23 -5.20 3.09
C LEU A 6 -11.60 -6.34 2.29
N LEU A 7 -10.30 -6.24 2.03
CA LEU A 7 -9.57 -7.24 1.28
C LEU A 7 -9.62 -8.59 1.97
N GLU A 8 -9.38 -8.67 3.27
CA GLU A 8 -9.40 -9.93 4.02
C GLU A 8 -10.76 -10.65 3.94
N ASN A 9 -11.86 -9.89 3.98
CA ASN A 9 -13.21 -10.45 3.96
C ASN A 9 -13.69 -10.81 2.54
N THR A 10 -13.21 -10.12 1.51
CA THR A 10 -13.66 -10.29 0.12
C THR A 10 -13.51 -11.73 -0.41
N PRO A 11 -12.35 -12.41 -0.28
CA PRO A 11 -12.18 -13.81 -0.69
C PRO A 11 -13.19 -14.75 -0.06
N LYS A 12 -13.45 -14.58 1.24
CA LYS A 12 -14.37 -15.44 2.01
C LYS A 12 -15.80 -15.26 1.48
N ILE A 13 -16.27 -14.01 1.39
CA ILE A 13 -17.63 -13.69 0.94
C ILE A 13 -17.88 -14.20 -0.48
N PHE A 14 -17.01 -13.83 -1.43
CA PHE A 14 -17.18 -14.23 -2.83
C PHE A 14 -16.86 -15.71 -3.07
N GLY A 15 -16.04 -16.33 -2.22
CA GLY A 15 -15.79 -17.76 -2.25
C GLY A 15 -17.04 -18.55 -1.88
N PHE A 16 -17.66 -18.25 -0.73
CA PHE A 16 -18.91 -18.89 -0.32
C PHE A 16 -20.05 -18.61 -1.30
N PHE A 17 -20.20 -17.36 -1.73
CA PHE A 17 -21.20 -16.99 -2.73
C PHE A 17 -20.96 -17.69 -4.07
N GLY A 18 -19.71 -17.77 -4.52
CA GLY A 18 -19.33 -18.47 -5.75
C GLY A 18 -19.65 -19.96 -5.69
N ILE A 19 -19.37 -20.63 -4.56
CA ILE A 19 -19.72 -22.05 -4.35
C ILE A 19 -21.25 -22.23 -4.35
N PHE A 20 -21.99 -21.36 -3.67
CA PHE A 20 -23.45 -21.38 -3.69
C PHE A 20 -24.01 -21.25 -5.11
N LEU A 21 -23.51 -20.27 -5.88
CA LEU A 21 -23.90 -20.09 -7.28
C LEU A 21 -23.47 -21.26 -8.16
N PHE A 22 -22.33 -21.91 -7.87
CA PHE A 22 -21.87 -23.09 -8.60
C PHE A 22 -22.85 -24.25 -8.46
N LEU A 23 -23.32 -24.53 -7.24
CA LEU A 23 -24.38 -25.52 -7.00
C LEU A 23 -25.66 -25.14 -7.76
N GLY A 24 -26.06 -23.87 -7.69
CA GLY A 24 -27.21 -23.36 -8.46
C GLY A 24 -27.03 -23.51 -9.98
N THR A 25 -25.81 -23.33 -10.49
CA THR A 25 -25.46 -23.54 -11.90
C THR A 25 -25.65 -24.99 -12.28
N LEU A 26 -25.13 -25.94 -11.49
CA LEU A 26 -25.31 -27.38 -11.76
C LEU A 26 -26.80 -27.76 -11.81
N ILE A 27 -27.58 -27.32 -10.82
CA ILE A 27 -29.05 -27.52 -10.80
C ILE A 27 -29.69 -26.93 -12.06
N SER A 28 -29.28 -25.72 -12.45
CA SER A 28 -29.84 -25.04 -13.63
C SER A 28 -29.55 -25.75 -14.95
N PHE A 29 -28.41 -26.44 -15.06
CA PHE A 29 -28.11 -27.27 -16.21
C PHE A 29 -28.88 -28.59 -16.18
N ILE A 30 -29.01 -29.24 -15.01
CA ILE A 30 -29.77 -30.49 -14.84
C ILE A 30 -31.25 -30.30 -15.22
N PHE A 31 -31.88 -29.23 -14.75
CA PHE A 31 -33.30 -28.92 -15.03
C PHE A 31 -33.49 -28.03 -16.27
N ASN A 32 -32.42 -27.74 -17.01
CA ASN A 32 -32.42 -26.95 -18.24
C ASN A 32 -33.10 -25.57 -18.13
N PHE A 33 -32.89 -24.83 -17.03
CA PHE A 33 -33.45 -23.50 -16.87
C PHE A 33 -32.94 -22.50 -17.93
N GLY A 34 -33.75 -21.51 -18.27
CA GLY A 34 -33.41 -20.47 -19.25
C GLY A 34 -32.29 -19.53 -18.78
N PHE A 35 -32.10 -19.37 -17.48
CA PHE A 35 -31.08 -18.48 -16.90
C PHE A 35 -29.73 -19.15 -16.64
N LYS A 36 -29.54 -20.42 -17.02
CA LYS A 36 -28.32 -21.21 -16.74
C LYS A 36 -27.01 -20.49 -17.13
N PHE A 37 -26.98 -19.81 -18.28
CA PHE A 37 -25.79 -19.08 -18.72
C PHE A 37 -25.53 -17.78 -17.93
N ARG A 38 -26.58 -17.14 -17.42
CA ARG A 38 -26.44 -15.95 -16.56
C ARG A 38 -25.84 -16.32 -15.21
N ILE A 39 -26.33 -17.40 -14.61
CA ILE A 39 -25.78 -17.90 -13.34
C ILE A 39 -24.35 -18.42 -13.50
N THR A 40 -24.01 -19.05 -14.64
CA THR A 40 -22.61 -19.42 -14.95
C THR A 40 -21.69 -18.20 -14.93
N GLY A 41 -22.09 -17.10 -15.58
CA GLY A 41 -21.30 -15.85 -15.55
C GLY A 41 -21.10 -15.33 -14.13
N ALA A 42 -22.15 -15.31 -13.32
CA ALA A 42 -22.07 -14.89 -11.92
C ALA A 42 -21.19 -15.82 -11.07
N THR A 43 -21.24 -17.13 -11.29
CA THR A 43 -20.38 -18.12 -10.62
C THR A 43 -18.91 -17.89 -10.94
N ILE A 44 -18.57 -17.84 -12.23
CA ILE A 44 -17.17 -17.67 -12.68
C ILE A 44 -16.62 -16.35 -12.17
N PHE A 45 -17.39 -15.26 -12.31
CA PHE A 45 -16.98 -13.95 -11.81
C PHE A 45 -16.73 -13.97 -10.30
N SER A 46 -17.64 -14.58 -9.52
CA SER A 46 -17.51 -14.61 -8.06
C SER A 46 -16.28 -15.41 -7.60
N LEU A 47 -16.06 -16.59 -8.20
CA LEU A 47 -14.88 -17.41 -7.88
C LEU A 47 -13.58 -16.73 -8.30
N LEU A 48 -13.55 -16.11 -9.48
CA LEU A 48 -12.39 -15.35 -9.96
C LEU A 48 -12.10 -14.18 -9.01
N LEU A 49 -13.12 -13.40 -8.65
CA LEU A 49 -12.96 -12.26 -7.74
C LEU A 49 -12.45 -12.69 -6.37
N SER A 50 -12.93 -13.84 -5.86
CA SER A 50 -12.43 -14.44 -4.62
C SER A 50 -10.93 -14.77 -4.71
N LEU A 51 -10.52 -15.53 -5.74
CA LEU A 51 -9.13 -15.94 -5.94
C LEU A 51 -8.20 -14.76 -6.22
N SER A 52 -8.62 -13.81 -7.05
CA SER A 52 -7.82 -12.62 -7.36
C SER A 52 -7.62 -11.74 -6.12
N SER A 53 -8.66 -11.55 -5.31
CA SER A 53 -8.55 -10.79 -4.06
C SER A 53 -7.64 -11.50 -3.06
N TRP A 54 -7.71 -12.84 -2.98
CA TRP A 54 -6.83 -13.61 -2.11
C TRP A 54 -5.36 -13.50 -2.54
N ALA A 55 -5.09 -13.65 -3.84
CA ALA A 55 -3.75 -13.48 -4.39
C ALA A 55 -3.20 -12.07 -4.16
N PHE A 56 -4.05 -11.04 -4.30
CA PHE A 56 -3.67 -9.66 -4.03
C PHE A 56 -3.25 -9.44 -2.57
N ILE A 57 -3.95 -10.03 -1.60
CA ILE A 57 -3.60 -9.93 -0.18
C ILE A 57 -2.20 -10.49 0.11
N GLN A 58 -1.81 -11.60 -0.54
CA GLN A 58 -0.49 -12.19 -0.34
C GLN A 58 0.65 -11.23 -0.72
N SER A 59 0.41 -10.33 -1.69
CA SER A 59 1.37 -9.31 -2.10
C SER A 59 1.19 -7.97 -1.41
N TYR A 60 0.06 -7.75 -0.73
CA TYR A 60 -0.24 -6.47 -0.10
C TYR A 60 0.49 -6.35 1.24
N THR A 61 1.16 -5.22 1.46
CA THR A 61 1.78 -4.92 2.75
C THR A 61 1.16 -3.64 3.28
N GLU A 62 0.44 -3.75 4.39
CA GLU A 62 -0.16 -2.59 5.04
C GLU A 62 0.94 -1.61 5.50
N ASN A 63 0.65 -0.32 5.35
CA ASN A 63 1.54 0.73 5.83
C ASN A 63 1.28 0.95 7.32
N ILE A 64 2.36 0.92 8.09
CA ILE A 64 2.38 1.25 9.51
C ILE A 64 2.05 2.74 9.65
N LYS A 65 1.12 3.05 10.56
CA LYS A 65 0.80 4.42 10.96
C LYS A 65 1.45 4.68 12.32
N ILE A 66 2.26 5.72 12.41
CA ILE A 66 2.89 6.16 13.67
C ILE A 66 2.19 7.43 14.12
N GLU A 67 1.78 7.47 15.39
CA GLU A 67 1.14 8.65 15.97
C GLU A 67 2.07 9.88 15.88
N GLY A 68 1.50 11.04 15.53
CA GLY A 68 2.25 12.27 15.32
C GLY A 68 2.99 12.38 13.98
N ALA A 69 3.06 11.31 13.18
CA ALA A 69 3.65 11.37 11.85
C ALA A 69 2.75 12.16 10.88
N LYS A 70 3.36 13.01 10.05
CA LYS A 70 2.68 13.75 8.99
C LYS A 70 3.10 13.23 7.62
N TYR A 71 2.19 13.32 6.66
CA TYR A 71 2.51 12.98 5.28
C TYR A 71 3.51 13.98 4.69
N VAL A 72 4.52 13.46 4.00
CA VAL A 72 5.51 14.27 3.28
C VAL A 72 5.76 13.63 1.91
N PRO A 73 5.68 14.37 0.80
CA PRO A 73 5.96 13.81 -0.53
C PRO A 73 7.45 13.49 -0.68
N ILE A 74 7.72 12.36 -1.36
CA ILE A 74 9.06 12.01 -1.83
C ILE A 74 9.35 12.85 -3.07
N VAL A 75 10.44 13.62 -3.04
CA VAL A 75 10.87 14.49 -4.14
C VAL A 75 12.07 13.94 -4.90
N TYR A 76 12.79 13.00 -4.28
CA TYR A 76 13.88 12.28 -4.92
C TYR A 76 14.01 10.89 -4.31
N ASP A 77 14.17 9.89 -5.16
CA ASP A 77 14.46 8.52 -4.78
C ASP A 77 15.34 7.92 -5.88
N ASN A 78 16.56 7.49 -5.53
CA ASN A 78 17.47 6.88 -6.50
C ASN A 78 17.24 5.38 -6.69
N GLY A 79 16.22 4.80 -6.03
CA GLY A 79 15.93 3.37 -6.11
C GLY A 79 16.89 2.48 -5.32
N PHE A 80 17.89 3.06 -4.65
CA PHE A 80 18.96 2.35 -3.96
C PHE A 80 19.11 2.85 -2.52
N ASP A 81 20.02 3.78 -2.25
CA ASP A 81 20.47 4.16 -0.91
C ASP A 81 20.06 5.58 -0.47
N LEU A 82 19.31 6.34 -1.28
CA LEU A 82 18.94 7.72 -0.94
C LEU A 82 17.50 8.06 -1.31
N ILE A 83 16.78 8.56 -0.30
CA ILE A 83 15.44 9.13 -0.43
C ILE A 83 15.44 10.52 0.18
N VAL A 84 14.86 11.49 -0.52
CA VAL A 84 14.65 12.85 -0.04
C VAL A 84 13.16 13.17 -0.09
N THR A 85 12.61 13.57 1.04
CA THR A 85 11.22 14.00 1.21
C THR A 85 11.15 15.49 1.49
N LYS A 86 10.01 16.11 1.17
CA LYS A 86 9.78 17.55 1.37
C LYS A 86 8.78 17.76 2.51
N ALA A 87 9.22 18.45 3.56
CA ALA A 87 8.37 19.06 4.57
C ALA A 87 7.84 20.42 4.08
N ASP A 88 6.66 20.79 4.54
CA ASP A 88 6.13 22.14 4.37
C ASP A 88 6.86 23.16 5.25
N ASN A 89 6.67 24.45 4.97
CA ASN A 89 7.38 25.51 5.68
C ASN A 89 6.99 25.58 7.17
N GLU A 90 5.77 25.19 7.51
CA GLU A 90 5.21 25.20 8.87
C GLU A 90 5.18 23.78 9.48
N PHE A 91 6.10 22.91 9.06
CA PHE A 91 6.17 21.55 9.57
C PHE A 91 6.56 21.54 11.06
N PRO A 92 5.77 20.96 11.97
CA PRO A 92 6.07 20.95 13.40
C PRO A 92 7.32 20.13 13.71
N GLU A 93 8.17 20.63 14.61
CA GLU A 93 9.40 19.94 15.02
C GLU A 93 9.11 18.58 15.67
N GLU A 94 8.06 18.52 16.49
CA GLU A 94 7.57 17.31 17.16
C GLU A 94 7.15 16.20 16.18
N ALA A 95 6.76 16.57 14.95
CA ALA A 95 6.35 15.62 13.92
C ALA A 95 7.51 15.06 13.10
N ILE A 96 8.73 15.61 13.21
CA ILE A 96 9.89 15.21 12.39
C ILE A 96 10.27 13.76 12.66
N GLU A 97 10.51 13.41 13.93
CA GLU A 97 10.94 12.07 14.30
C GLU A 97 9.87 11.00 14.02
N PRO A 98 8.59 11.17 14.40
CA PRO A 98 7.52 10.22 14.03
C PRO A 98 7.41 10.03 12.51
N THR A 99 7.56 11.10 11.73
CA THR A 99 7.48 11.05 10.27
C THR A 99 8.64 10.27 9.67
N LEU A 100 9.88 10.51 10.11
CA LEU A 100 11.05 9.76 9.67
C LEU A 100 10.95 8.28 10.03
N LYS A 101 10.49 7.95 11.25
CA LYS A 101 10.23 6.58 11.66
C LYS A 101 9.18 5.92 10.76
N GLN A 102 8.10 6.62 10.43
CA GLN A 102 7.04 6.09 9.56
C GLN A 102 7.55 5.86 8.13
N LEU A 103 8.31 6.79 7.57
CA LEU A 103 8.95 6.65 6.26
C LEU A 103 9.88 5.43 6.23
N SER A 104 10.72 5.29 7.26
CA SER A 104 11.62 4.15 7.41
C SER A 104 10.82 2.85 7.52
N ALA A 105 9.84 2.76 8.42
CA ALA A 105 9.03 1.56 8.63
C ALA A 105 8.32 1.12 7.34
N ASN A 106 7.77 2.06 6.57
CA ASN A 106 7.02 1.78 5.36
C ASN A 106 7.86 1.58 4.10
N LEU A 107 9.17 1.90 4.14
CA LEU A 107 10.06 1.68 3.01
C LEU A 107 10.18 0.18 2.69
N LYS A 108 9.80 -0.21 1.47
CA LYS A 108 9.86 -1.59 0.99
C LYS A 108 11.27 -1.95 0.51
N LYS A 109 11.66 -3.21 0.70
CA LYS A 109 13.00 -3.73 0.34
C LYS A 109 13.33 -3.52 -1.14
N GLY A 110 12.43 -3.90 -2.06
CA GLY A 110 12.63 -3.70 -3.51
C GLY A 110 14.05 -4.06 -3.97
N SER A 111 14.64 -3.23 -4.82
CA SER A 111 16.03 -3.36 -5.29
C SER A 111 17.10 -2.92 -4.27
N ARG A 112 16.72 -2.62 -3.02
CA ARG A 112 17.58 -2.03 -1.98
C ARG A 112 18.21 -3.10 -1.07
N SER A 113 18.20 -4.36 -1.48
CA SER A 113 18.76 -5.47 -0.70
C SER A 113 20.26 -5.28 -0.47
N GLY A 114 20.71 -5.37 0.78
CA GLY A 114 22.11 -5.17 1.15
C GLY A 114 22.56 -3.70 1.23
N SER A 115 21.64 -2.75 1.13
CA SER A 115 21.94 -1.32 1.22
C SER A 115 21.50 -0.70 2.55
N THR A 116 22.21 0.34 2.96
CA THR A 116 21.79 1.26 4.02
C THR A 116 21.16 2.48 3.37
N VAL A 117 19.85 2.61 3.47
CA VAL A 117 19.09 3.67 2.83
C VAL A 117 18.99 4.88 3.74
N LYS A 118 19.51 6.01 3.28
CA LYS A 118 19.40 7.31 3.94
C LYS A 118 18.10 7.97 3.52
N ILE A 119 17.24 8.24 4.49
CA ILE A 119 15.97 8.95 4.29
C ILE A 119 16.12 10.34 4.89
N LYS A 120 16.06 11.37 4.05
CA LYS A 120 16.25 12.77 4.44
C LYS A 120 14.96 13.54 4.32
N LEU A 121 14.60 14.26 5.38
CA LEU A 121 13.50 15.22 5.37
C LEU A 121 14.07 16.61 5.14
N ARG A 122 13.71 17.25 4.03
CA ARG A 122 14.13 18.63 3.71
C ARG A 122 12.97 19.61 3.84
N LYS A 123 13.29 20.83 4.25
CA LYS A 123 12.44 22.01 4.19
C LYS A 123 13.05 23.02 3.23
N LEU A 124 12.23 23.91 2.66
CA LEU A 124 12.72 25.04 1.88
C LEU A 124 12.72 26.29 2.76
N GLU A 125 13.89 26.84 3.01
CA GLU A 125 14.02 28.11 3.73
C GLU A 125 14.09 29.26 2.73
N LYS A 126 13.25 30.27 2.94
CA LYS A 126 13.24 31.48 2.12
C LYS A 126 14.46 32.34 2.48
N ILE A 127 15.31 32.62 1.50
CA ILE A 127 16.48 33.50 1.67
C ILE A 127 16.12 34.93 1.24
N SER A 128 15.42 35.08 0.11
CA SER A 128 14.98 36.38 -0.41
C SER A 128 13.69 36.21 -1.22
N ASN A 129 13.20 37.28 -1.84
CA ASN A 129 12.07 37.17 -2.77
C ASN A 129 12.48 36.24 -3.94
N ASP A 130 11.67 35.22 -4.16
CA ASP A 130 11.83 34.19 -5.20
C ASP A 130 13.07 33.27 -5.10
N VAL A 131 13.85 33.35 -4.01
CA VAL A 131 14.99 32.45 -3.76
C VAL A 131 14.82 31.69 -2.46
N SER A 132 14.86 30.37 -2.56
CA SER A 132 14.80 29.45 -1.42
C SER A 132 15.93 28.43 -1.49
N LYS A 133 16.41 28.01 -0.32
CA LYS A 133 17.44 26.97 -0.19
C LYS A 133 16.86 25.73 0.50
N PRO A 134 17.17 24.51 0.01
CA PRO A 134 16.83 23.30 0.72
C PRO A 134 17.72 23.12 1.95
N VAL A 135 17.10 22.87 3.10
CA VAL A 135 17.76 22.56 4.37
C VAL A 135 17.23 21.24 4.88
N ILE A 136 18.13 20.34 5.32
CA ILE A 136 17.74 19.06 5.91
C ILE A 136 17.36 19.32 7.37
N ILE A 137 16.13 19.00 7.74
CA ILE A 137 15.61 19.18 9.10
C ILE A 137 15.64 17.88 9.92
N GLY A 138 15.88 16.75 9.27
CA GLY A 138 16.10 15.47 9.93
C GLY A 138 16.46 14.36 8.95
N GLU A 139 17.09 13.31 9.45
CA GLU A 139 17.48 12.13 8.68
C GLU A 139 17.40 10.86 9.51
N ILE A 140 17.17 9.73 8.84
CA ILE A 140 17.20 8.40 9.43
C ILE A 140 17.79 7.40 8.43
N GLU A 141 18.45 6.37 8.93
CA GLU A 141 18.99 5.28 8.12
C GLU A 141 18.16 4.00 8.31
N LYS A 142 17.94 3.26 7.22
CA LYS A 142 17.35 1.93 7.25
C LYS A 142 18.27 0.92 6.59
N ILE A 143 18.66 -0.11 7.32
CA ILE A 143 19.49 -1.19 6.80
C ILE A 143 18.60 -2.31 6.27
N PHE A 144 18.81 -2.71 5.02
CA PHE A 144 18.22 -3.94 4.48
C PHE A 144 19.26 -5.05 4.43
N THR A 145 19.14 -6.05 5.29
CA THR A 145 20.00 -7.23 5.27
C THR A 145 19.78 -8.04 3.99
N MET A 146 20.87 -8.55 3.40
CA MET A 146 20.77 -9.59 2.37
C MET A 146 20.27 -10.87 3.04
N ASN A 147 19.14 -11.39 2.54
CA ASN A 147 18.68 -12.74 2.89
C ASN A 147 19.07 -13.66 1.75
#